data_AF-A0A6S7LRB8-F1
#
_entry.id   AF-A0A6S7LRB8-F1
#
_cell.length_a   1.000
_cell.length_b   1.000
_cell.length_c   1.000
_cell.angle_alpha   90.00
_cell.angle_beta   90.00
_cell.angle_gamma   90.00
#
_symmetry.space_group_name_H-M   'P 1'
#
loop_
_entity.id
_entity.type
_entity.pdbx_description
1 polymer ?
#
loop_
_entity_poly.entity_id
_entity_poly.type
_entity_poly.pdbx_seq_one_letter_code
_entity_poly.pdbx_strand_id
1 'polypeptide(L)'
;LPSAVGNGWQLESDGQLHILWMTCPSAPESLLEFVQCKCKTGCKTQRCSCLKSGLKCTEVCSCSECQNNPQIMDGEDESDSSDNDDENDYNWDDDDNMFDDLSE
;
A
#
# COMPACT_ATOMS: atom_id res chain seq x y z
N LEU A 1 5.49 -18.16 -37.76
CA LEU A 1 5.65 -17.71 -36.36
C LEU A 1 6.10 -18.91 -35.53
N PRO A 2 6.94 -18.75 -34.50
CA PRO A 2 7.30 -19.85 -33.60
C PRO A 2 6.07 -20.36 -32.83
N SER A 3 6.14 -21.59 -32.35
CA SER A 3 5.05 -22.19 -31.56
C SER A 3 4.84 -21.45 -30.24
N ALA A 4 3.58 -21.26 -29.84
CA ALA A 4 3.24 -20.73 -28.53
C ALA A 4 3.52 -21.75 -27.40
N VAL A 5 3.43 -23.05 -27.69
CA VAL A 5 3.63 -24.13 -26.70
C VAL A 5 5.06 -24.08 -26.16
N GLY A 6 5.20 -24.03 -24.83
CA GLY A 6 6.48 -23.87 -24.14
C GLY A 6 6.95 -22.43 -23.98
N ASN A 7 6.20 -21.44 -24.49
CA ASN A 7 6.47 -20.01 -24.32
C ASN A 7 5.38 -19.35 -23.46
N GLY A 8 5.09 -19.94 -22.30
CA GLY A 8 4.01 -19.49 -21.39
C GLY A 8 2.62 -20.00 -21.75
N TRP A 9 2.52 -20.91 -22.74
CA TRP A 9 1.29 -21.57 -23.11
C TRP A 9 1.46 -23.09 -23.12
N GLN A 10 0.41 -23.81 -22.74
CA GLN A 10 0.31 -25.26 -22.86
C GLN A 10 -0.91 -25.65 -23.70
N LEU A 11 -0.79 -26.72 -24.46
CA LEU A 11 -1.90 -27.29 -25.24
C LEU A 11 -2.55 -28.39 -24.41
N GLU A 12 -3.82 -28.22 -24.09
CA GLU A 12 -4.61 -29.22 -23.35
C GLU A 12 -5.15 -30.32 -24.27
N SER A 13 -5.66 -31.40 -23.67
CA SER A 13 -6.20 -32.54 -24.41
C SER A 13 -7.42 -32.22 -25.28
N ASP A 14 -8.11 -31.12 -25.00
CA ASP A 14 -9.23 -30.61 -25.80
C ASP A 14 -8.79 -29.80 -27.03
N GLY A 15 -7.48 -29.62 -27.21
CA GLY A 15 -6.87 -28.86 -28.30
C GLY A 15 -6.84 -27.35 -28.07
N GLN A 16 -7.23 -26.86 -26.89
CA GLN A 16 -7.17 -25.44 -26.55
C GLN A 16 -5.85 -25.07 -25.88
N LEU A 17 -5.43 -23.82 -26.11
CA LEU A 17 -4.27 -23.24 -25.45
C LEU A 17 -4.68 -22.59 -24.13
N HIS A 18 -4.01 -22.99 -23.06
CA HIS A 18 -4.14 -22.37 -21.75
C HIS A 18 -2.86 -21.64 -21.36
N ILE A 19 -3.03 -20.51 -20.65
CA ILE A 19 -1.91 -19.78 -20.06
C ILE A 19 -1.28 -20.68 -19.02
N LEU A 20 0.02 -20.94 -19.18
CA LEU A 20 0.82 -21.57 -18.15
C LEU A 20 1.21 -20.49 -17.14
N TRP A 21 0.42 -20.37 -16.07
CA TRP A 21 0.74 -19.49 -14.96
C TRP A 21 1.99 -19.99 -14.25
N MET A 22 3.06 -19.21 -14.29
CA MET A 22 4.27 -19.53 -13.52
C MET A 22 4.00 -19.24 -12.03
N THR A 23 4.19 -20.25 -11.19
CA THR A 23 4.21 -20.11 -9.72
C THR A 23 5.60 -19.78 -9.19
N CYS A 24 6.62 -19.85 -10.04
CA CYS A 24 7.99 -19.49 -9.67
C CYS A 24 8.12 -17.99 -9.40
N PRO A 25 8.95 -17.59 -8.42
CA PRO A 25 9.23 -16.19 -8.16
C PRO A 25 9.84 -15.51 -9.40
N SER A 26 9.58 -14.21 -9.56
CA SER A 26 10.05 -13.44 -10.72
C SER A 26 11.59 -13.42 -10.86
N ALA A 27 12.32 -13.65 -9.77
CA ALA A 27 13.76 -13.82 -9.76
C ALA A 27 14.18 -14.80 -8.66
N PRO A 28 15.30 -15.53 -8.81
CA PRO A 28 15.93 -16.27 -7.71
C PRO A 28 16.29 -15.34 -6.55
N GLU A 29 16.18 -15.85 -5.33
CA GLU A 29 16.49 -15.10 -4.10
C GLU A 29 17.92 -14.55 -4.10
N SER A 30 18.88 -15.32 -4.60
CA SER A 30 20.28 -14.88 -4.73
C SER A 30 20.47 -13.66 -5.61
N LEU A 31 19.58 -13.40 -6.59
CA LEU A 31 19.63 -12.16 -7.38
C LEU A 31 19.03 -10.97 -6.63
N LEU A 32 18.04 -11.23 -5.76
CA LEU A 32 17.38 -10.18 -4.97
C LEU A 32 18.33 -9.54 -3.94
N GLU A 33 19.32 -10.30 -3.46
CA GLU A 33 20.37 -9.81 -2.55
C GLU A 33 21.18 -8.63 -3.14
N PHE A 34 21.25 -8.52 -4.47
CA PHE A 34 21.99 -7.46 -5.16
C PHE A 34 21.13 -6.23 -5.52
N VAL A 35 19.83 -6.26 -5.21
CA VAL A 35 18.94 -5.12 -5.46
C VAL A 35 19.30 -3.99 -4.51
N GLN A 36 19.58 -2.81 -5.06
CA GLN A 36 19.95 -1.62 -4.30
C GLN A 36 19.21 -0.38 -4.78
N CYS A 37 18.98 0.55 -3.86
CA CYS A 37 18.60 1.92 -4.17
C CYS A 37 19.70 2.90 -3.75
N LYS A 38 19.61 4.14 -4.25
CA LYS A 38 20.52 5.25 -3.91
C LYS A 38 19.75 6.47 -3.44
N CYS A 39 18.61 6.23 -2.78
CA CYS A 39 17.69 7.29 -2.37
C CYS A 39 18.31 8.21 -1.33
N LYS A 40 18.13 9.51 -1.47
CA LYS A 40 18.60 10.51 -0.49
C LYS A 40 17.51 10.95 0.50
N THR A 41 16.27 10.49 0.30
CA THR A 41 15.07 10.97 0.98
C THR A 41 14.44 9.91 1.89
N GLY A 42 15.24 9.02 2.48
CA GLY A 42 14.78 8.08 3.51
C GLY A 42 13.85 6.94 3.07
N CYS A 43 13.72 6.66 1.77
CA CYS A 43 12.98 5.49 1.25
C CYS A 43 11.51 5.35 1.68
N LYS A 44 10.79 6.46 1.90
CA LYS A 44 9.39 6.46 2.40
C LYS A 44 8.30 6.33 1.32
N THR A 45 8.68 6.49 0.05
CA THR A 45 7.72 6.56 -1.07
C THR A 45 8.17 5.64 -2.19
N GLN A 46 7.26 5.40 -3.14
CA GLN A 46 7.52 4.55 -4.33
C GLN A 46 8.58 5.12 -5.29
N ARG A 47 9.25 6.24 -4.95
CA ARG A 47 10.50 6.67 -5.59
C ARG A 47 11.68 5.76 -5.24
N CYS A 48 11.61 5.03 -4.12
CA CYS A 48 12.56 3.98 -3.80
C CYS A 48 12.25 2.74 -4.65
N SER A 49 13.23 2.29 -5.44
CA SER A 49 13.09 1.09 -6.27
C SER A 49 12.86 -0.17 -5.44
N CYS A 50 13.52 -0.31 -4.29
CA CYS A 50 13.31 -1.44 -3.39
C CYS A 50 11.85 -1.47 -2.90
N LEU A 51 11.36 -0.36 -2.34
CA LEU A 51 9.98 -0.26 -1.85
C LEU A 51 8.95 -0.49 -2.96
N LYS A 52 9.20 0.08 -4.15
CA LYS A 52 8.35 -0.11 -5.33
C LYS A 52 8.26 -1.56 -5.79
N SER A 53 9.34 -2.32 -5.61
CA SER A 53 9.38 -3.74 -5.90
C SER A 53 8.92 -4.61 -4.73
N GLY A 54 8.42 -4.02 -3.63
CA GLY A 54 8.01 -4.74 -2.43
C GLY A 54 9.18 -5.32 -1.62
N LEU A 55 10.41 -4.88 -1.88
CA LEU A 55 11.61 -5.33 -1.19
C LEU A 55 11.99 -4.34 -0.09
N LYS A 56 12.43 -4.86 1.06
CA LYS A 56 13.08 -4.05 2.08
C LYS A 56 14.48 -3.68 1.60
N CYS A 57 14.92 -2.47 1.92
CA CYS A 57 16.29 -2.04 1.70
C CYS A 57 17.23 -2.88 2.57
N THR A 58 18.33 -3.33 1.99
CA THR A 58 19.42 -4.03 2.68
C THR A 58 20.63 -3.10 2.82
N GLU A 59 21.69 -3.58 3.47
CA GLU A 59 22.98 -2.87 3.61
C GLU A 59 23.66 -2.56 2.26
N VAL A 60 23.23 -3.20 1.16
CA VAL A 60 23.75 -2.92 -0.19
C VAL A 60 23.19 -1.59 -0.73
N CYS A 61 22.08 -1.10 -0.18
CA CYS A 61 21.52 0.20 -0.55
C CYS A 61 22.42 1.34 -0.07
N SER A 62 22.72 2.30 -0.96
CA SER A 62 23.45 3.53 -0.61
C SER A 62 22.50 4.67 -0.23
N CYS A 63 21.43 4.37 0.50
CA CYS A 63 20.42 5.36 0.88
C CYS A 63 20.68 5.96 2.28
N SER A 64 20.25 7.20 2.48
CA SER A 64 20.38 7.91 3.76
C SER A 64 19.05 7.91 4.53
N GLU A 65 19.13 7.77 5.86
CA GLU A 65 17.98 7.82 6.78
C GLU A 65 16.85 6.85 6.38
N CYS A 66 17.22 5.62 6.02
CA CYS A 66 16.32 4.66 5.40
C CYS A 66 15.22 4.17 6.35
N GLN A 67 13.96 4.40 5.99
CA GLN A 67 12.79 3.88 6.70
C GLN A 67 12.24 2.58 6.10
N ASN A 68 12.90 2.01 5.10
CA ASN A 68 12.51 0.75 4.47
C ASN A 68 13.46 -0.40 4.88
N ASN A 69 14.01 -0.37 6.10
CA ASN A 69 14.93 -1.40 6.60
C ASN A 69 14.14 -2.57 7.23
N PRO A 70 14.57 -3.85 7.09
CA PRO A 70 13.97 -4.99 7.81
C PRO A 70 13.91 -4.87 9.35
N GLN A 71 14.72 -4.00 9.97
CA GLN A 71 14.77 -3.86 11.43
C GLN A 71 13.60 -3.06 12.04
N ILE A 72 12.75 -2.45 11.21
CA ILE A 72 11.49 -1.87 11.68
C ILE A 72 10.49 -3.02 11.71
N MET A 73 10.44 -3.74 12.83
CA MET A 73 9.36 -4.68 13.08
C MET A 73 8.07 -3.89 13.10
N ASP A 74 7.15 -4.25 12.22
CA ASP A 74 5.81 -3.68 12.12
C ASP A 74 5.13 -3.87 13.49
N GLY A 75 4.99 -2.77 14.23
CA GLY A 75 4.16 -2.75 15.43
C GLY A 75 2.73 -3.07 15.02
N GLU A 76 2.10 -3.93 15.82
CA GLU A 76 0.74 -4.44 15.66
C GLU A 76 -0.25 -3.31 15.32
N ASP A 77 -0.93 -3.48 14.20
CA ASP A 77 -2.00 -2.63 13.69
C ASP A 77 -3.29 -2.93 14.49
N GLU A 78 -3.38 -2.39 15.70
CA GLU A 78 -4.64 -2.30 16.45
C GLU A 78 -5.26 -0.94 16.16
N SER A 79 -6.01 -0.86 15.05
CA SER A 79 -6.89 0.26 14.76
C SER A 79 -8.15 0.15 15.63
N ASP A 80 -8.13 0.69 16.84
CA ASP A 80 -9.36 1.01 17.57
C ASP A 80 -9.76 2.46 17.24
N SER A 81 -10.64 2.59 16.24
CA SER A 81 -11.21 3.87 15.83
C SER A 81 -12.06 4.42 16.96
N SER A 82 -11.69 5.61 17.41
CA SER A 82 -12.34 6.34 18.50
C SER A 82 -13.72 6.86 18.06
N ASP A 83 -14.81 6.28 18.55
CA ASP A 83 -16.11 6.95 18.59
C ASP A 83 -16.24 7.69 19.93
N ASN A 84 -15.73 8.92 19.96
CA ASN A 84 -16.16 9.89 20.97
C ASN A 84 -17.58 10.31 20.62
N ASP A 85 -18.57 9.71 21.29
CA ASP A 85 -19.95 10.19 21.29
C ASP A 85 -19.99 11.57 21.97
N ASP A 86 -19.87 12.62 21.17
CA ASP A 86 -20.05 14.01 21.60
C ASP A 86 -21.54 14.22 21.96
N GLU A 87 -21.80 14.47 23.24
CA GLU A 87 -23.14 14.57 23.82
C GLU A 87 -23.93 15.73 23.21
N ASN A 88 -25.04 15.39 22.55
CA ASN A 88 -26.00 16.33 22.00
C ASN A 88 -26.93 16.82 23.13
N ASP A 89 -26.53 17.91 23.80
CA ASP A 89 -27.34 18.61 24.82
C ASP A 89 -28.48 19.39 24.15
N TYR A 90 -29.59 18.67 23.91
CA TYR A 90 -30.87 19.26 23.53
C TYR A 90 -31.47 20.02 24.72
N ASN A 91 -31.19 21.32 24.81
CA ASN A 91 -32.00 22.23 25.62
C ASN A 91 -33.22 22.69 24.82
N TRP A 92 -34.35 22.03 25.10
CA TRP A 92 -35.69 22.46 24.70
C TRP A 92 -36.32 23.22 25.87
N ASP A 93 -35.94 24.49 26.02
CA ASP A 93 -36.58 25.40 26.95
C ASP A 93 -36.87 26.73 26.24
N ASP A 94 -38.18 26.91 25.97
CA ASP A 94 -38.94 28.16 25.98
C ASP A 94 -38.20 29.48 25.72
N ASP A 95 -38.44 30.08 24.54
CA ASP A 95 -38.90 31.47 24.48
C ASP A 95 -39.68 31.72 23.17
N ASP A 96 -40.94 31.29 23.18
CA ASP A 96 -41.98 31.96 22.41
C ASP A 96 -42.21 33.34 23.05
N ASN A 97 -41.63 34.43 22.53
CA ASN A 97 -42.37 35.67 22.26
C ASN A 97 -41.53 36.85 21.72
N MET A 98 -42.30 37.72 21.03
CA MET A 98 -42.11 39.18 20.91
C MET A 98 -41.34 39.62 19.66
N PHE A 99 -42.01 39.76 18.51
CA PHE A 99 -42.87 40.90 18.12
C PHE A 99 -42.13 42.24 18.11
N ASP A 100 -42.19 42.87 16.93
CA ASP A 100 -41.82 44.24 16.56
C ASP A 100 -40.32 44.63 16.55
N ASP A 101 -39.82 45.01 15.38
CA ASP A 101 -39.72 46.46 15.10
C ASP A 101 -39.61 46.75 13.59
N LEU A 102 -40.56 47.55 13.10
CA LEU A 102 -40.55 48.25 11.83
C LEU A 102 -39.98 49.65 12.08
N SER A 103 -38.80 49.95 11.55
CA SER A 103 -38.36 51.29 11.11
C SER A 103 -36.91 51.17 10.61
N GLU A 104 -36.47 51.70 9.48
CA GLU A 104 -37.00 52.65 8.48
C GLU A 104 -36.28 52.38 7.15
#